data_AF-A0A4Y2GA56-F1
#
_entry.id   AF-A0A4Y2GA56-F1
#
_cell.length_a   1.000
_cell.length_b   1.000
_cell.length_c   1.000
_cell.angle_alpha   90.00
_cell.angle_beta   90.00
_cell.angle_gamma   90.00
#
_symmetry.space_group_name_H-M   'P 1'
#
loop_
_entity.id
_entity.type
_entity.pdbx_description
1 polymer ?
#
loop_
_entity_poly.entity_id
_entity_poly.type
_entity_poly.pdbx_seq_one_letter_code
_entity_poly.pdbx_strand_id
1 'polypeptide(L)' 'KKLEKDSKMLQDVIYHSSINFMREHLNKLLEEAGKMPRELIENHPDIPSGLKSVLLSDGLEMEKNG' A
#
# COMPACT_ATOMS: atom_id res chain seq x y z
N LYS A 1 20.59 14.16 25.74
CA LYS A 1 19.43 14.44 24.85
C LYS A 1 19.60 14.01 23.38
N LYS A 2 20.80 13.65 22.89
CA LYS A 2 20.98 13.11 21.52
C LYS A 2 20.47 11.66 21.37
N LEU A 3 20.82 10.81 22.34
CA LEU A 3 20.47 9.38 22.38
C LEU A 3 18.96 9.07 22.33
N GLU A 4 18.11 9.88 22.98
CA GLU A 4 16.65 9.70 22.94
C GLU A 4 16.04 10.03 21.57
N LYS A 5 16.63 11.00 20.86
CA LYS A 5 16.20 11.38 19.51
C LYS A 5 16.56 10.27 18.52
N ASP A 6 17.74 9.68 18.67
CA ASP A 6 18.22 8.58 17.85
C ASP A 6 17.41 7.30 18.08
N SER A 7 16.98 7.04 19.32
CA SER A 7 16.12 5.89 19.65
C SER A 7 14.72 5.98 19.03
N LYS A 8 14.10 7.16 19.03
CA LYS A 8 12.77 7.34 18.40
C LYS A 8 12.85 7.17 16.88
N MET A 9 13.88 7.76 16.26
CA MET A 9 14.12 7.61 14.83
C MET A 9 14.31 6.14 14.43
N LEU A 10 15.07 5.36 15.22
CA LEU A 10 15.27 3.94 14.95
C LEU A 10 13.96 3.15 15.07
N GLN A 11 13.13 3.45 16.07
CA GLN A 11 11.82 2.80 16.23
C GLN A 11 10.88 3.13 15.07
N ASP A 12 10.86 4.39 14.61
CA ASP A 12 10.05 4.80 13.46
C ASP A 12 10.50 4.07 12.18
N VAL A 13 11.81 3.97 11.95
CA VAL A 13 12.35 3.24 10.78
C VAL A 13 11.98 1.76 10.84
N ILE A 14 12.10 1.12 12.01
CA ILE A 14 11.71 -0.28 12.20
C ILE A 14 10.20 -0.46 11.95
N TYR A 15 9.37 0.44 12.48
CA TYR A 15 7.92 0.39 12.30
C TYR A 15 7.52 0.55 10.83
N HIS A 16 8.06 1.55 10.13
CA HIS A 16 7.75 1.79 8.72
C HIS A 16 8.34 0.75 7.76
N SER A 17 9.39 0.03 8.18
CA SER A 17 9.94 -1.11 7.45
C SER A 17 9.26 -2.43 7.81
N SER A 18 8.34 -2.43 8.79
CA SER A 18 7.68 -3.65 9.23
C SER A 18 6.71 -4.16 8.16
N ILE A 19 6.61 -5.49 8.05
CA ILE A 19 5.69 -6.16 7.12
C ILE A 19 4.24 -5.73 7.39
N ASN A 20 3.87 -5.55 8.66
CA ASN A 20 2.53 -5.13 9.05
C ASN A 20 2.22 -3.72 8.51
N PHE A 21 3.12 -2.76 8.71
CA PHE A 21 2.95 -1.40 8.18
C PHE A 21 2.88 -1.40 6.65
N MET A 22 3.77 -2.13 5.97
CA MET A 22 3.75 -2.22 4.50
C MET A 22 2.45 -2.84 3.98
N ARG A 23 1.93 -3.87 4.66
CA ARG A 23 0.65 -4.50 4.29
C ARG A 23 -0.53 -3.55 4.48
N GLU A 24 -0.63 -2.89 5.63
CA GLU A 24 -1.69 -1.90 5.89
C GLU A 24 -1.62 -0.73 4.92
N HIS A 25 -0.42 -0.22 4.64
CA HIS A 25 -0.21 0.86 3.70
C HIS A 25 -0.58 0.44 2.26
N LEU A 26 -0.16 -0.76 1.84
CA LEU A 26 -0.53 -1.31 0.54
C LEU A 26 -2.04 -1.51 0.41
N ASN A 27 -2.71 -2.05 1.42
CA ASN A 27 -4.16 -2.24 1.40
C ASN A 27 -4.90 -0.90 1.20
N LYS A 28 -4.48 0.16 1.90
CA LYS A 28 -5.05 1.50 1.70
C LYS A 28 -4.87 2.00 0.27
N LEU A 29 -3.67 1.86 -0.28
CA LEU A 29 -3.39 2.26 -1.66
C LEU A 29 -4.23 1.46 -2.68
N LEU A 30 -4.41 0.15 -2.42
CA LEU A 30 -5.26 -0.70 -3.25
C LEU A 30 -6.75 -0.32 -3.15
N GLU A 31 -7.25 0.04 -1.97
CA GLU A 31 -8.63 0.55 -1.80
C GLU A 31 -8.86 1.87 -2.53
N GLU A 32 -7.88 2.78 -2.48
CA GLU A 32 -7.93 4.06 -3.21
C GLU A 32 -7.89 3.82 -4.72
N ALA A 33 -7.02 2.92 -5.18
CA ALA A 33 -6.92 2.56 -6.58
C ALA A 33 -8.12 1.78 -7.11
N GLY A 34 -8.76 0.94 -6.28
CA GLY A 34 -10.01 0.25 -6.64
C GLY A 34 -11.21 1.19 -6.84
N LYS A 35 -11.14 2.43 -6.34
CA LYS A 35 -12.14 3.48 -6.60
C LYS A 35 -11.90 4.22 -7.92
N MET A 36 -10.73 4.05 -8.54
CA MET A 36 -10.46 4.66 -9.85
C MET A 36 -11.21 3.92 -10.96
N PRO A 37 -11.74 4.65 -11.96
CA PRO A 37 -12.28 4.03 -13.16
C PRO A 37 -11.25 3.11 -13.82
N ARG A 38 -11.69 1.91 -14.23
CA ARG A 38 -10.83 0.91 -14.89
C ARG A 38 -10.02 1.50 -16.05
N GLU A 39 -10.66 2.32 -16.88
CA GLU A 39 -10.03 2.96 -18.05
C GLU A 39 -8.85 3.88 -17.67
N LEU A 40 -8.90 4.53 -16.50
CA LEU A 40 -7.81 5.36 -16.01
C LEU A 40 -6.64 4.53 -15.52
N ILE A 41 -6.90 3.36 -14.93
CA ILE A 41 -5.87 2.43 -14.44
C ILE A 41 -5.16 1.74 -15.63
N GLU A 42 -5.93 1.28 -16.62
CA GLU A 42 -5.40 0.61 -17.82
C GLU A 42 -4.42 1.49 -18.58
N ASN A 43 -4.77 2.76 -18.76
CA ASN A 43 -4.00 3.71 -19.55
C ASN A 43 -2.95 4.49 -18.74
N HIS A 44 -2.86 4.28 -17.42
CA HIS A 44 -1.90 5.02 -16.61
C HIS A 44 -0.45 4.60 -16.95
N PRO A 45 0.43 5.51 -17.39
CA PRO A 45 1.80 5.17 -17.77
C PRO A 45 2.66 4.76 -16.56
N ASP A 46 2.37 5.32 -15.38
CA ASP A 46 3.17 5.06 -14.16
C ASP A 46 2.74 3.82 -13.37
N ILE A 47 1.65 3.14 -13.75
CA ILE A 47 1.22 1.92 -13.05
C ILE A 47 1.88 0.70 -13.74
N PRO A 48 2.68 -0.11 -13.03
CA PRO A 48 3.27 -1.31 -13.60
C PRO A 48 2.21 -2.33 -14.05
N SER A 49 2.50 -3.08 -15.11
CA SER A 49 1.57 -4.07 -15.70
C SER A 49 1.05 -5.11 -14.69
N GLY A 50 1.92 -5.61 -13.80
CA GLY A 50 1.52 -6.53 -12.75
C GLY A 50 0.53 -5.92 -11.76
N LEU A 51 0.71 -4.63 -11.42
CA LEU A 51 -0.22 -3.93 -10.52
C LEU A 51 -1.54 -3.60 -11.21
N LYS A 52 -1.52 -3.26 -12.51
CA LYS A 52 -2.75 -3.12 -13.32
C LYS A 52 -3.58 -4.41 -13.28
N SER A 53 -2.94 -5.56 -13.48
CA SER A 53 -3.63 -6.86 -13.45
C SER A 53 -4.30 -7.12 -12.09
N VAL A 54 -3.69 -6.70 -10.99
CA VAL A 54 -4.25 -6.87 -9.64
C VAL A 54 -5.44 -5.94 -9.44
N LEU A 55 -5.29 -4.65 -9.76
CA LEU A 55 -6.32 -3.62 -9.59
C LEU A 55 -7.54 -3.81 -10.52
N LEU A 56 -7.31 -4.38 -11.70
CA LEU A 56 -8.34 -4.64 -12.70
C LEU A 56 -8.92 -6.05 -12.60
N SER A 57 -8.43 -6.91 -11.71
CA SER A 57 -9.06 -8.20 -11.46
C SER A 57 -10.36 -7.99 -10.69
N ASP A 58 -11.46 -8.62 -11.11
CA ASP A 58 -12.79 -8.53 -10.46
C ASP A 58 -12.84 -9.11 -9.03
N GLY A 59 -11.69 -9.43 -8.42
CA GLY A 59 -11.57 -10.27 -7.24
C GLY A 59 -10.59 -9.78 -6.18
N LEU A 60 -10.39 -8.46 -6.04
CA LEU A 60 -9.91 -7.91 -4.77
C LEU A 60 -11.06 -7.90 -3.77
N GLU A 61 -11.60 -9.09 -3.46
CA GLU A 61 -12.29 -9.29 -2.19
C GLU A 61 -11.21 -9.20 -1.12
N MET A 62 -10.92 -7.98 -0.68
CA MET A 62 -10.25 -7.79 0.59
C MET A 62 -11.16 -8.43 1.62
N GLU A 63 -10.78 -9.60 2.13
CA GLU A 63 -11.47 -10.22 3.25
C GLU A 63 -11.54 -9.17 4.35
N LYS A 64 -12.74 -8.59 4.51
CA LYS A 64 -13.09 -7.85 5.71
C LYS A 64 -13.08 -8.90 6.80
N ASN A 65 -11.97 -9.00 7.53
CA ASN A 65 -11.92 -9.78 8.76
C ASN A 65 -13.16 -9.42 9.59
N GLY A 66 -14.03 -10.42 9.77
CA GLY A 66 -15.23 -10.35 10.61
C GLY A 66 -14.91 -10.32 12.08
#